data_AF-A0A4S4LAF9-F1
#
_entry.id   AF-A0A4S4LAF9-F1
#
_cell.length_a   1.000
_cell.length_b   1.000
_cell.length_c   1.000
_cell.angle_alpha   90.00
_cell.angle_beta   90.00
_cell.angle_gamma   90.00
#
_symmetry.space_group_name_H-M   'P 1'
#
loop_
_entity.id
_entity.type
_entity.pdbx_description
1 polymer ?
#
loop_
_entity_poly.entity_id
_entity_poly.type
_entity_poly.pdbx_seq_one_letter_code
_entity_poly.pdbx_strand_id
1 'polypeptide(L)'
;MLHALGITHVVSVGECALVPPSNIATDDSSGGYHLVAGRGPGGHGSLWMEEREGRIKVLDIKGVCDDGIDSLQHQLAPICEWMERARSEGGKILVHCRVGVSRSATVTIAYVMKHLAIPLVDAYLIVRSRRLNVLIQPNMRLLYNLCGWEVELARERAEADVGALRCELAHSLNWPYLAREVHRLNEKYLH
;
A
#
# COMPACT_ATOMS: atom_id res chain seq x y z
N MET A 1 11.12 -13.03 -13.44
CA MET A 1 10.26 -13.54 -12.33
C MET A 1 8.89 -12.87 -12.36
N LEU A 2 8.80 -11.54 -12.49
CA LEU A 2 7.53 -10.81 -12.55
C LEU A 2 6.65 -11.22 -13.76
N HIS A 3 7.27 -11.38 -14.93
CA HIS A 3 6.58 -11.87 -16.12
C HIS A 3 5.91 -13.26 -15.93
N ALA A 4 6.55 -14.18 -15.19
CA ALA A 4 5.98 -15.49 -14.91
C ALA A 4 4.74 -15.43 -14.00
N LEU A 5 4.62 -14.36 -13.21
CA LEU A 5 3.44 -14.07 -12.39
C LEU A 5 2.38 -13.25 -13.17
N GLY A 6 2.68 -12.87 -14.41
CA GLY A 6 1.85 -12.01 -15.24
C GLY A 6 1.73 -10.59 -14.69
N ILE A 7 2.71 -10.13 -13.91
CA ILE A 7 2.72 -8.77 -13.36
C ILE A 7 3.01 -7.79 -14.51
N THR A 8 2.14 -6.78 -14.61
CA THR A 8 2.15 -5.76 -15.67
C THR A 8 2.40 -4.36 -15.13
N HIS A 9 2.20 -4.18 -13.82
CA HIS A 9 2.26 -2.90 -13.15
C HIS A 9 3.00 -3.07 -11.82
N VAL A 10 3.85 -2.11 -11.45
CA VAL A 10 4.60 -2.14 -10.19
C VAL A 10 4.47 -0.80 -9.48
N VAL A 11 4.16 -0.84 -8.19
CA VAL A 11 4.12 0.32 -7.31
C VAL A 11 5.26 0.21 -6.30
N SER A 12 6.24 1.10 -6.43
CA SER A 12 7.42 1.18 -5.58
C SER A 12 7.19 2.24 -4.49
N VAL A 13 7.11 1.84 -3.22
CA VAL A 13 6.80 2.77 -2.11
C VAL A 13 8.06 3.09 -1.30
N GLY A 14 8.65 4.25 -1.57
CA GLY A 14 9.80 4.80 -0.85
C GLY A 14 11.14 4.12 -1.15
N GLU A 15 11.15 3.11 -2.03
CA GLU A 15 12.35 2.43 -2.53
C GLU A 15 12.13 2.07 -3.99
N CYS A 16 12.95 2.65 -4.88
CA CYS A 16 12.84 2.40 -6.31
C CYS A 16 13.63 1.15 -6.69
N ALA A 17 12.95 0.19 -7.34
CA ALA A 17 13.62 -0.99 -7.89
C ALA A 17 14.19 -0.78 -9.31
N LEU A 18 14.01 0.42 -9.89
CA LEU A 18 14.54 0.79 -11.21
C LEU A 18 16.00 1.27 -11.10
N VAL A 19 16.87 0.40 -10.60
CA VAL A 19 18.31 0.68 -10.55
C VAL A 19 18.96 0.20 -11.86
N PRO A 20 19.67 1.07 -12.61
CA PRO A 20 20.39 0.65 -13.80
C PRO A 20 21.48 -0.37 -13.44
N PRO A 21 21.77 -1.37 -14.30
CA PRO A 21 22.83 -2.33 -14.05
C PRO A 21 24.20 -1.65 -13.97
N SER A 22 25.08 -2.16 -13.10
CA SER A 22 26.35 -1.57 -12.65
C SER A 22 27.44 -1.39 -13.71
N ASN A 23 27.14 -1.55 -15.00
CA ASN A 23 28.09 -1.35 -16.10
C ASN A 23 28.14 0.10 -16.61
N ILE A 24 27.48 1.05 -15.93
CA ILE A 24 27.67 2.48 -16.14
C ILE A 24 28.26 3.03 -14.84
N ALA A 25 29.57 2.86 -14.70
CA ALA A 25 30.33 3.42 -13.60
C ALA A 25 30.39 4.95 -13.73
N THR A 26 29.83 5.67 -12.77
CA THR A 26 30.47 6.86 -12.24
C THR A 26 30.60 6.66 -10.75
N ASP A 27 31.85 6.51 -10.35
CA ASP A 27 32.37 6.34 -9.01
C ASP A 27 31.91 7.53 -8.14
N ASP A 28 31.15 7.28 -7.07
CA ASP A 28 31.36 8.05 -5.85
C ASP A 28 30.94 7.26 -4.61
N SER A 29 31.83 7.29 -3.64
CA SER A 29 31.86 6.52 -2.41
C SER A 29 31.10 7.22 -1.28
N SER A 30 30.08 6.57 -0.70
CA SER A 30 29.80 6.63 0.75
C SER A 30 28.60 5.76 1.16
N GLY A 31 28.85 4.86 2.12
CA GLY A 31 27.89 4.27 3.07
C GLY A 31 26.48 3.90 2.59
N GLY A 32 26.22 2.61 2.39
CA GLY A 32 24.84 2.11 2.35
C GLY A 32 24.72 0.71 1.77
N TYR A 33 24.18 -0.22 2.56
CA TYR A 33 23.54 -1.48 2.18
C TYR A 33 23.63 -1.87 0.68
N HIS A 34 24.41 -2.91 0.39
CA HIS A 34 24.53 -3.46 -0.96
C HIS A 34 23.21 -4.13 -1.37
N LEU A 35 22.38 -3.44 -2.17
CA LEU A 35 21.22 -4.03 -2.83
C LEU A 35 21.72 -5.07 -3.85
N VAL A 36 21.55 -6.35 -3.54
CA VAL A 36 21.73 -7.40 -4.55
C VAL A 36 20.53 -7.34 -5.47
N ALA A 37 20.70 -6.70 -6.64
CA ALA A 37 19.72 -6.74 -7.71
C ALA A 37 19.34 -8.20 -8.00
N GLY A 38 18.03 -8.49 -8.02
CA GLY A 38 17.53 -9.83 -8.33
C GLY A 38 18.08 -10.27 -9.69
N ARG A 39 19.08 -11.16 -9.68
CA ARG A 39 19.66 -11.75 -10.89
C ARG A 39 18.60 -12.66 -11.50
N GLY A 40 17.97 -12.18 -12.58
CA GLY A 40 17.26 -13.08 -13.49
C GLY A 40 18.21 -14.11 -14.10
N PRO A 41 17.71 -15.16 -14.75
CA PRO A 41 18.54 -16.03 -15.57
C PRO A 41 19.12 -15.17 -16.71
N GLY A 42 20.35 -14.71 -16.52
CA GLY A 42 21.01 -13.70 -17.37
C GLY A 42 21.74 -12.59 -16.62
N GLY A 43 21.56 -12.39 -15.31
CA GLY A 43 22.43 -11.52 -14.50
C GLY A 43 22.27 -10.00 -14.70
N HIS A 44 21.19 -9.52 -15.31
CA HIS A 44 20.92 -8.08 -15.51
C HIS A 44 19.82 -7.59 -14.56
N GLY A 45 19.85 -6.29 -14.19
CA GLY A 45 18.81 -5.66 -13.36
C GLY A 45 17.44 -5.69 -14.04
N SER A 46 16.65 -6.69 -13.71
CA SER A 46 15.50 -7.11 -14.55
C SER A 46 14.37 -6.08 -14.66
N LEU A 47 14.06 -5.35 -13.58
CA LEU A 47 12.96 -4.38 -13.56
C LEU A 47 13.23 -3.14 -14.42
N TRP A 48 14.46 -2.62 -14.40
CA TRP A 48 14.82 -1.42 -15.17
C TRP A 48 14.73 -1.65 -16.69
N MET A 49 15.12 -2.83 -17.16
CA MET A 49 14.99 -3.18 -18.59
C MET A 49 13.55 -3.51 -18.97
N GLU A 50 12.80 -4.21 -18.11
CA GLU A 50 11.39 -4.54 -18.38
C GLU A 50 10.52 -3.28 -18.52
N GLU A 51 10.80 -2.24 -17.73
CA GLU A 51 10.09 -0.96 -17.83
C GLU A 51 10.43 -0.21 -19.12
N ARG A 52 11.72 -0.11 -19.49
CA ARG A 52 12.16 0.56 -20.72
C ARG A 52 11.70 -0.13 -22.00
N GLU A 53 11.59 -1.45 -21.97
CA GLU A 53 11.04 -2.25 -23.07
C GLU A 53 9.49 -2.23 -23.08
N GLY A 54 8.85 -1.45 -22.19
CA GLY A 54 7.40 -1.25 -22.15
C GLY A 54 6.60 -2.45 -21.65
N ARG A 55 7.26 -3.47 -21.08
CA ARG A 55 6.60 -4.70 -20.60
C ARG A 55 5.89 -4.51 -19.27
N ILE A 56 6.35 -3.55 -18.46
CA ILE A 56 5.73 -3.18 -17.19
C ILE A 56 5.61 -1.65 -17.08
N LYS A 57 4.55 -1.18 -16.43
CA LYS A 57 4.42 0.23 -16.03
C LYS A 57 4.77 0.38 -14.55
N VAL A 58 5.58 1.36 -14.19
CA VAL A 58 6.04 1.55 -12.81
C VAL A 58 5.56 2.89 -12.26
N LEU A 59 4.96 2.87 -11.07
CA LEU A 59 4.67 4.04 -10.25
C LEU A 59 5.69 4.10 -9.11
N ASP A 60 6.61 5.06 -9.19
CA ASP A 60 7.64 5.27 -8.17
C ASP A 60 7.25 6.39 -7.21
N ILE A 61 6.99 6.03 -5.96
CA ILE A 61 6.56 6.93 -4.89
C ILE A 61 7.80 7.30 -4.08
N LYS A 62 8.22 8.57 -4.19
CA LYS A 62 9.42 9.10 -3.54
C LYS A 62 9.07 9.85 -2.26
N GLY A 63 10.07 10.06 -1.40
CA GLY A 63 9.92 10.85 -0.17
C GLY A 63 9.00 10.19 0.86
N VAL A 64 9.11 8.86 1.00
CA VAL A 64 8.36 8.08 1.98
C VAL A 64 9.28 7.09 2.68
N CYS A 65 9.85 7.52 3.79
CA CYS A 65 10.57 6.68 4.74
C CYS A 65 9.60 6.00 5.71
N ASP A 66 10.04 4.88 6.28
CA ASP A 66 9.30 4.17 7.32
C ASP A 66 9.82 4.54 8.71
N ASP A 67 9.89 5.84 8.98
CA ASP A 67 10.52 6.44 10.16
C ASP A 67 9.50 7.08 11.13
N GLY A 68 8.22 7.06 10.77
CA GLY A 68 7.14 7.68 11.55
C GLY A 68 7.00 9.19 11.35
N ILE A 69 7.78 9.81 10.46
CA ILE A 69 7.73 11.25 10.14
C ILE A 69 6.97 11.45 8.83
N ASP A 70 7.38 10.72 7.79
CA ASP A 70 6.85 10.88 6.44
C ASP A 70 5.38 10.47 6.34
N SER A 71 4.65 11.13 5.43
CA SER A 71 3.21 10.94 5.23
C SER A 71 2.90 10.48 3.82
N LEU A 72 1.98 9.52 3.71
CA LEU A 72 1.40 9.07 2.45
C LEU A 72 0.07 9.77 2.12
N GLN A 73 -0.52 10.54 3.03
CA GLN A 73 -1.90 11.03 2.94
C GLN A 73 -2.26 11.61 1.56
N HIS A 74 -1.52 12.63 1.09
CA HIS A 74 -1.79 13.28 -0.19
C HIS A 74 -1.52 12.40 -1.42
N GLN A 75 -0.78 11.31 -1.25
CA GLN A 75 -0.40 10.40 -2.33
C GLN A 75 -1.42 9.25 -2.46
N LEU A 76 -2.22 8.96 -1.42
CA LEU A 76 -3.14 7.81 -1.43
C LEU A 76 -4.17 7.87 -2.57
N ALA A 77 -4.81 9.02 -2.79
CA ALA A 77 -5.79 9.19 -3.86
C ALA A 77 -5.21 8.91 -5.26
N PRO A 78 -4.14 9.60 -5.71
CA PRO A 78 -3.57 9.36 -7.05
C PRO A 78 -2.99 7.94 -7.19
N ILE A 79 -2.44 7.36 -6.11
CA ILE A 79 -1.96 5.96 -6.14
C ILE A 79 -3.13 5.01 -6.37
N CYS A 80 -4.23 5.16 -5.62
CA CYS A 80 -5.39 4.28 -5.75
C CYS A 80 -6.04 4.41 -7.13
N GLU A 81 -6.11 5.62 -7.70
CA GLU A 81 -6.60 5.84 -9.07
C GLU A 81 -5.71 5.18 -10.11
N TRP A 82 -4.39 5.24 -9.94
CA TRP A 82 -3.45 4.57 -10.82
C TRP A 82 -3.60 3.05 -10.76
N MET A 83 -3.74 2.49 -9.57
CA MET A 83 -3.99 1.06 -9.36
C MET A 83 -5.33 0.63 -9.94
N GLU A 84 -6.38 1.45 -9.78
CA GLU A 84 -7.70 1.15 -10.31
C GLU A 84 -7.73 1.12 -11.83
N ARG A 85 -7.05 2.07 -12.49
CA ARG A 85 -6.87 2.06 -13.95
C ARG A 85 -6.11 0.82 -14.42
N ALA A 86 -5.01 0.48 -13.74
CA ALA A 86 -4.26 -0.73 -14.07
C ALA A 86 -5.10 -2.01 -13.93
N ARG A 87 -5.96 -2.10 -12.91
CA ARG A 87 -6.89 -3.21 -12.71
C ARG A 87 -7.97 -3.25 -13.79
N SER A 88 -8.57 -2.11 -14.13
CA SER A 88 -9.65 -2.04 -15.13
C SER A 88 -9.17 -2.38 -16.54
N GLU A 89 -7.89 -2.12 -16.84
CA GLU A 89 -7.20 -2.59 -18.07
C GLU A 89 -6.89 -4.11 -18.06
N GLY A 90 -7.26 -4.84 -17.00
CA GLY A 90 -6.94 -6.27 -16.84
C GLY A 90 -5.51 -6.54 -16.36
N GLY A 91 -4.79 -5.51 -15.93
CA GLY A 91 -3.43 -5.62 -15.44
C GLY A 91 -3.35 -6.27 -14.05
N LYS A 92 -2.21 -6.90 -13.77
CA LYS A 92 -1.82 -7.35 -12.43
C LYS A 92 -0.75 -6.41 -11.86
N ILE A 93 -0.96 -6.00 -10.61
CA ILE A 93 -0.16 -4.99 -9.93
C ILE A 93 0.61 -5.64 -8.78
N LEU A 94 1.90 -5.35 -8.70
CA LEU A 94 2.74 -5.63 -7.53
C LEU A 94 2.99 -4.35 -6.75
N VAL A 95 2.61 -4.31 -5.48
CA VAL A 95 2.96 -3.20 -4.57
C VAL A 95 4.09 -3.66 -3.65
N HIS A 96 5.21 -2.94 -3.64
CA HIS A 96 6.35 -3.29 -2.79
C HIS A 96 6.98 -2.07 -2.11
N CYS A 97 7.77 -2.34 -1.08
CA CYS A 97 8.71 -1.40 -0.47
C CYS A 97 10.00 -2.19 -0.19
N ARG A 98 10.65 -2.00 0.96
CA ARG A 98 11.80 -2.82 1.40
C ARG A 98 11.44 -4.25 1.76
N VAL A 99 10.67 -4.38 2.85
CA VAL A 99 10.38 -5.68 3.51
C VAL A 99 8.92 -6.10 3.27
N GLY A 100 8.09 -5.18 2.78
CA GLY A 100 6.68 -5.46 2.53
C GLY A 100 5.78 -5.30 3.77
N VAL A 101 6.26 -4.76 4.89
CA VAL A 101 5.54 -4.77 6.18
C VAL A 101 4.66 -3.54 6.40
N SER A 102 5.18 -2.34 6.13
CA SER A 102 4.57 -1.07 6.55
C SER A 102 4.09 -0.22 5.35
N ARG A 103 5.00 0.40 4.59
CA ARG A 103 4.70 1.29 3.46
C ARG A 103 3.82 0.67 2.37
N SER A 104 4.23 -0.46 1.80
CA SER A 104 3.45 -1.17 0.77
C SER A 104 2.15 -1.78 1.31
N ALA A 105 2.14 -2.23 2.56
CA ALA A 105 0.92 -2.68 3.21
C ALA A 105 -0.09 -1.53 3.34
N THR A 106 0.37 -0.34 3.74
CA THR A 106 -0.45 0.87 3.82
C THR A 106 -1.11 1.20 2.49
N VAL A 107 -0.34 1.26 1.41
CA VAL A 107 -0.89 1.48 0.05
C VAL A 107 -1.91 0.40 -0.35
N THR A 108 -1.61 -0.86 -0.04
CA THR A 108 -2.51 -1.99 -0.36
C THR A 108 -3.82 -1.88 0.43
N ILE A 109 -3.76 -1.55 1.72
CA ILE A 109 -4.94 -1.37 2.57
C ILE A 109 -5.79 -0.21 2.06
N ALA A 110 -5.16 0.94 1.76
CA ALA A 110 -5.85 2.11 1.22
C ALA A 110 -6.59 1.79 -0.08
N TYR A 111 -5.96 1.02 -0.97
CA TYR A 111 -6.59 0.57 -2.21
C TYR A 111 -7.78 -0.36 -1.94
N VAL A 112 -7.64 -1.33 -1.04
CA VAL A 112 -8.74 -2.23 -0.66
C VAL A 112 -9.91 -1.47 -0.04
N MET A 113 -9.66 -0.48 0.82
CA MET A 113 -10.71 0.40 1.37
C MET A 113 -11.50 1.09 0.26
N LYS A 114 -10.79 1.70 -0.71
CA LYS A 114 -11.43 2.42 -1.83
C LYS A 114 -12.15 1.47 -2.79
N HIS A 115 -11.51 0.37 -3.17
CA HIS A 115 -12.02 -0.57 -4.17
C HIS A 115 -13.23 -1.38 -3.69
N LEU A 116 -13.22 -1.83 -2.43
CA LEU A 116 -14.31 -2.62 -1.86
C LEU A 116 -15.33 -1.77 -1.06
N ALA A 117 -15.08 -0.46 -0.91
CA ALA A 117 -15.91 0.44 -0.11
C ALA A 117 -16.14 -0.06 1.33
N ILE A 118 -15.05 -0.45 2.01
CA ILE A 118 -15.07 -0.99 3.38
C ILE A 118 -14.19 -0.15 4.32
N PRO A 119 -14.48 -0.18 5.64
CA PRO A 119 -13.70 0.57 6.63
C PRO A 119 -12.29 0.01 6.79
N LEU A 120 -11.43 0.82 7.42
CA LEU A 120 -10.00 0.54 7.64
C LEU A 120 -9.78 -0.83 8.31
N VAL A 121 -10.53 -1.12 9.37
CA VAL A 121 -10.36 -2.37 10.13
C VAL A 121 -10.62 -3.58 9.25
N ASP A 122 -11.69 -3.55 8.45
CA ASP A 122 -12.06 -4.66 7.58
C ASP A 122 -11.05 -4.84 6.44
N ALA A 123 -10.62 -3.73 5.81
CA ALA A 123 -9.58 -3.76 4.79
C ALA A 123 -8.25 -4.30 5.35
N TYR A 124 -7.86 -3.88 6.56
CA TYR A 124 -6.66 -4.38 7.23
C TYR A 124 -6.74 -5.90 7.45
N LEU A 125 -7.86 -6.40 7.96
CA LEU A 125 -8.07 -7.84 8.19
C LEU A 125 -8.05 -8.65 6.89
N ILE A 126 -8.67 -8.13 5.82
CA ILE A 126 -8.62 -8.76 4.49
C ILE A 126 -7.17 -8.85 4.01
N VAL A 127 -6.41 -7.76 4.02
CA VAL A 127 -5.02 -7.75 3.55
C VAL A 127 -4.16 -8.68 4.41
N ARG A 128 -4.34 -8.66 5.74
CA ARG A 128 -3.63 -9.55 6.68
C ARG A 128 -3.91 -11.02 6.38
N SER A 129 -5.16 -11.40 6.14
CA SER A 129 -5.55 -12.79 5.85
C SER A 129 -4.94 -13.35 4.56
N ARG A 130 -4.60 -12.48 3.60
CA ARG A 130 -3.98 -12.87 2.32
C ARG A 130 -2.45 -12.90 2.39
N ARG A 131 -1.85 -12.35 3.45
CA ARG A 131 -0.39 -12.26 3.65
C ARG A 131 0.05 -12.97 4.93
N LEU A 132 -0.40 -14.21 5.13
CA LEU A 132 -0.17 -14.96 6.38
C LEU A 132 1.32 -15.13 6.77
N ASN A 133 2.22 -15.15 5.77
CA ASN A 133 3.66 -15.32 6.00
C ASN A 133 4.41 -14.02 6.32
N VAL A 134 3.73 -12.86 6.22
CA VAL A 134 4.33 -11.55 6.49
C VAL A 134 3.38 -10.76 7.38
N LEU A 135 3.79 -10.52 8.62
CA LEU A 135 3.05 -9.65 9.52
C LEU A 135 3.03 -8.23 8.95
N ILE A 136 1.87 -7.79 8.48
CA ILE A 136 1.67 -6.40 8.07
C ILE A 136 1.56 -5.52 9.33
N GLN A 137 2.37 -4.48 9.39
CA GLN A 137 2.42 -3.56 10.53
C GLN A 137 2.81 -2.17 10.01
N PRO A 138 1.84 -1.41 9.46
CA PRO A 138 2.03 0.01 9.23
C PRO A 138 2.52 0.70 10.50
N ASN A 139 3.49 1.61 10.37
CA ASN A 139 3.86 2.47 11.49
C ASN A 139 2.68 3.38 11.90
N MET A 140 2.74 3.97 13.09
CA MET A 140 1.64 4.79 13.62
C MET A 140 1.26 5.95 12.70
N ARG A 141 2.24 6.66 12.12
CA ARG A 141 2.00 7.78 11.19
C ARG A 141 1.23 7.33 9.95
N LEU A 142 1.63 6.20 9.37
CA LEU A 142 0.95 5.62 8.21
C LEU A 142 -0.44 5.07 8.57
N LEU A 143 -0.60 4.50 9.76
CA LEU A 143 -1.92 4.11 10.25
C LEU A 143 -2.85 5.32 10.41
N TYR A 144 -2.35 6.46 10.91
CA TYR A 144 -3.12 7.70 10.96
C TYR A 144 -3.47 8.23 9.57
N ASN A 145 -2.59 8.07 8.57
CA ASN A 145 -2.93 8.40 7.19
C ASN A 145 -4.09 7.54 6.69
N LEU A 146 -4.16 6.25 7.05
CA LEU A 146 -5.30 5.40 6.72
C LEU A 146 -6.59 5.82 7.43
N CYS A 147 -6.52 6.24 8.69
CA CYS A 147 -7.69 6.80 9.38
C CYS A 147 -8.20 8.08 8.70
N GLY A 148 -7.28 8.97 8.29
CA GLY A 148 -7.63 10.15 7.50
C GLY A 148 -8.28 9.80 6.17
N TRP A 149 -7.70 8.80 5.48
CA TRP A 149 -8.22 8.28 4.21
C TRP A 149 -9.63 7.70 4.34
N GLU A 150 -9.93 6.97 5.42
CA GLU A 150 -11.29 6.48 5.70
C GLU A 150 -12.31 7.62 5.76
N VAL A 151 -11.94 8.73 6.42
CA VAL A 151 -12.80 9.92 6.52
C VAL A 151 -12.96 10.62 5.17
N GLU A 152 -11.89 10.74 4.39
CA GLU A 152 -11.94 11.31 3.04
C GLU A 152 -12.87 10.49 2.14
N LEU A 153 -12.74 9.17 2.13
CA LEU A 153 -13.60 8.26 1.38
C LEU A 153 -15.08 8.32 1.82
N ALA A 154 -15.33 8.44 3.13
CA ALA A 154 -16.69 8.60 3.66
C ALA A 154 -17.32 9.92 3.20
N ARG A 155 -16.54 11.00 3.13
CA ARG A 155 -17.00 12.30 2.61
C ARG A 155 -17.30 12.25 1.12
N GLU A 156 -16.44 11.57 0.34
CA GLU A 156 -16.66 11.36 -1.10
C GLU A 156 -17.99 10.64 -1.34
N ARG A 157 -18.26 9.55 -0.61
CA ARG A 157 -19.51 8.77 -0.76
C ARG A 157 -20.76 9.49 -0.29
N ALA A 158 -20.65 10.37 0.70
CA ALA A 158 -21.80 11.08 1.27
C ALA A 158 -22.26 12.29 0.43
N GLU A 159 -21.48 12.74 -0.56
CA GLU A 159 -21.85 13.86 -1.47
C GLU A 159 -22.43 15.11 -0.74
N ALA A 160 -21.86 15.45 0.43
CA ALA A 160 -22.26 16.53 1.34
C ALA A 160 -23.53 16.32 2.20
N ASP A 161 -24.16 15.14 2.15
CA ASP A 161 -25.23 14.76 3.07
C ASP A 161 -24.66 14.41 4.47
N VAL A 162 -25.08 15.17 5.48
CA VAL A 162 -24.62 15.01 6.87
C VAL A 162 -25.13 13.71 7.50
N GLY A 163 -26.34 13.28 7.17
CA GLY A 163 -26.93 12.02 7.62
C GLY A 163 -26.19 10.83 7.02
N ALA A 164 -25.96 10.85 5.71
CA ALA A 164 -25.18 9.83 5.03
C ALA A 164 -23.74 9.74 5.58
N LEU A 165 -23.09 10.89 5.81
CA LEU A 165 -21.75 10.94 6.41
C LEU A 165 -21.71 10.32 7.81
N ARG A 166 -22.74 10.55 8.63
CA ARG A 166 -22.84 9.91 9.95
C ARG A 166 -22.96 8.39 9.85
N CYS A 167 -23.75 7.90 8.89
CA CYS A 167 -23.91 6.47 8.65
C CYS A 167 -22.59 5.83 8.17
N GLU A 168 -21.91 6.46 7.21
CA GLU A 168 -20.60 6.03 6.71
C GLU A 168 -19.57 5.95 7.84
N LEU A 169 -19.52 6.98 8.70
CA LEU A 169 -18.54 7.06 9.77
C LEU A 169 -18.89 6.20 11.01
N ALA A 170 -20.07 5.59 11.07
CA ALA A 170 -20.50 4.79 12.22
C ALA A 170 -19.62 3.55 12.46
N HIS A 171 -18.92 3.08 11.42
CA HIS A 171 -18.03 1.91 11.45
C HIS A 171 -16.54 2.28 11.47
N SER A 172 -16.21 3.56 11.42
CA SER A 172 -14.81 4.02 11.53
C SER A 172 -14.22 3.64 12.88
N LEU A 173 -12.90 3.51 12.94
CA LEU A 173 -12.18 3.26 14.20
C LEU A 173 -12.28 4.48 15.14
N ASN A 174 -13.36 4.56 15.91
CA ASN A 174 -13.61 5.57 16.92
C ASN A 174 -13.82 4.94 18.30
N TRP A 175 -13.75 5.75 19.36
CA TRP A 175 -13.85 5.24 20.72
C TRP A 175 -15.18 4.56 21.04
N PRO A 176 -16.34 5.09 20.61
CA PRO A 176 -17.62 4.37 20.70
C PRO A 176 -17.63 3.02 20.00
N TYR A 177 -17.09 2.92 18.78
CA TYR A 177 -16.99 1.68 18.03
C TYR A 177 -16.13 0.66 18.77
N LEU A 178 -14.93 1.06 19.22
CA LEU A 178 -14.05 0.15 19.94
C LEU A 178 -14.68 -0.31 21.26
N ALA A 179 -15.27 0.61 22.04
CA ALA A 179 -15.94 0.26 23.28
C ALA A 179 -17.07 -0.76 23.04
N ARG A 180 -17.85 -0.59 21.97
CA ARG A 180 -18.91 -1.54 21.56
C ARG A 180 -18.33 -2.90 21.18
N GLU A 181 -17.30 -2.96 20.36
CA GLU A 181 -16.70 -4.24 19.95
C GLU A 181 -16.00 -4.94 21.11
N VAL A 182 -15.32 -4.19 22.00
CA VAL A 182 -14.75 -4.73 23.25
C VAL A 182 -15.85 -5.27 24.16
N HIS A 183 -16.95 -4.54 24.33
CA HIS A 183 -18.11 -5.01 25.08
C HIS A 183 -18.66 -6.32 24.49
N ARG A 184 -18.90 -6.37 23.17
CA ARG A 184 -19.36 -7.57 22.45
C ARG A 184 -18.42 -8.76 22.61
N LEU A 185 -17.11 -8.54 22.59
CA LEU A 185 -16.14 -9.60 22.86
C LEU A 185 -16.23 -10.09 24.31
N ASN A 186 -16.47 -9.16 25.24
CA ASN A 186 -16.54 -9.45 26.66
C ASN A 186 -17.86 -10.08 27.11
N GLU A 187 -18.95 -9.95 26.33
CA GLU A 187 -20.25 -10.59 26.62
C GLU A 187 -20.11 -12.10 26.85
N LYS A 188 -19.18 -12.75 26.16
CA LYS A 188 -18.89 -14.18 26.32
C LYS A 188 -18.37 -14.58 27.71
N TYR A 189 -17.89 -13.63 28.50
CA TYR A 189 -17.36 -13.86 29.86
C TYR A 189 -18.31 -13.36 30.96
N LEU A 190 -19.48 -12.83 30.60
CA LEU A 190 -20.48 -12.32 31.56
C LEU A 190 -21.53 -13.38 31.97
N HIS A 191 -21.37 -14.62 31.49
CA HIS A 191 -22.21 -15.78 31.78
C HIS A 191 -21.34 -16.95 32.28
#